data_AF-A0A1E7KX65-F1
#
_entry.id   AF-A0A1E7KX65-F1
#
_cell.length_a   1.000
_cell.length_b   1.000
_cell.length_c   1.000
_cell.angle_alpha   90.00
_cell.angle_beta   90.00
_cell.angle_gamma   90.00
#
_symmetry.space_group_name_H-M   'P 1'
#
loop_
_entity.id
_entity.type
_entity.pdbx_description
1 polymer ?
#
loop_
_entity_poly.entity_id
_entity_poly.type
_entity_poly.pdbx_seq_one_letter_code
_entity_poly.pdbx_strand_id
1 'polypeptide(L)'
;LVREAVPVLLAAGRAAAAAAVLDRLPSAYRRRGRFRLLRAQVLLAQGDTAAARAVFDEGFEVDDLREGDEVLGETWAQVSDEPLPARYDFRMRPA
;
A
#
# COMPACT_ATOMS: atom_id res chain seq x y z
N LEU A 1 -5.09 -8.12 -12.69
CA LEU A 1 -6.24 -8.66 -11.95
C LEU A 1 -6.20 -8.26 -10.48
N VAL A 2 -5.32 -8.79 -9.63
CA VAL A 2 -5.28 -8.42 -8.19
C VAL A 2 -5.01 -6.92 -7.96
N ARG A 3 -4.08 -6.34 -8.73
CA ARG A 3 -3.76 -4.90 -8.67
C ARG A 3 -4.98 -4.01 -8.91
N GLU A 4 -5.88 -4.41 -9.80
CA GLU A 4 -7.12 -3.66 -10.12
C GLU A 4 -8.27 -4.02 -9.17
N ALA A 5 -8.36 -5.29 -8.78
CA ALA A 5 -9.48 -5.80 -8.00
C ALA A 5 -9.46 -5.28 -6.56
N VAL A 6 -8.28 -5.15 -5.95
CA VAL A 6 -8.16 -4.69 -4.56
C VAL A 6 -8.71 -3.27 -4.38
N PRO A 7 -8.29 -2.25 -5.16
CA PRO A 7 -8.87 -0.91 -5.08
C PRO A 7 -10.39 -0.89 -5.26
N VAL A 8 -10.92 -1.66 -6.21
CA VAL A 8 -12.37 -1.76 -6.45
C VAL A 8 -13.10 -2.37 -5.23
N LEU A 9 -12.54 -3.41 -4.62
CA LEU A 9 -13.13 -4.03 -3.42
C LEU A 9 -13.07 -3.08 -2.21
N LEU A 10 -11.98 -2.33 -2.06
CA LEU A 10 -11.84 -1.32 -0.99
C LEU A 10 -12.85 -0.18 -1.17
N ALA A 11 -13.00 0.35 -2.38
CA ALA A 11 -14.01 1.37 -2.69
C ALA A 11 -15.45 0.90 -2.41
N ALA A 12 -15.71 -0.41 -2.52
CA ALA A 12 -16.99 -1.03 -2.18
C ALA A 12 -17.13 -1.37 -0.66
N GLY A 13 -16.17 -1.00 0.19
CA GLY A 13 -16.17 -1.33 1.62
C GLY A 13 -15.92 -2.81 1.94
N ARG A 14 -15.42 -3.59 0.97
CA ARG A 14 -15.25 -5.06 1.08
C ARG A 14 -13.82 -5.43 1.49
N ALA A 15 -13.33 -4.88 2.59
CA ALA A 15 -11.95 -5.06 3.04
C ALA A 15 -11.55 -6.54 3.24
N ALA A 16 -12.45 -7.36 3.79
CA ALA A 16 -12.19 -8.80 3.96
C ALA A 16 -12.01 -9.54 2.62
N ALA A 17 -12.78 -9.17 1.58
CA ALA A 17 -12.63 -9.75 0.26
C ALA A 17 -11.31 -9.29 -0.40
N ALA A 18 -10.95 -8.01 -0.21
CA ALA A 18 -9.67 -7.49 -0.69
C ALA A 18 -8.47 -8.22 -0.05
N ALA A 19 -8.52 -8.49 1.26
CA ALA A 19 -7.53 -9.29 1.97
C ALA A 19 -7.41 -10.71 1.39
N ALA A 20 -8.55 -11.40 1.21
CA ALA A 20 -8.57 -12.75 0.66
C ALA A 20 -7.96 -12.83 -0.76
N VAL A 21 -8.13 -11.78 -1.57
CA VAL A 21 -7.51 -11.71 -2.90
C VAL A 21 -5.99 -11.54 -2.80
N LEU A 22 -5.50 -10.72 -1.87
CA LEU A 22 -4.06 -10.55 -1.63
C LEU A 22 -3.40 -11.82 -1.06
N ASP A 23 -4.07 -12.53 -0.15
CA ASP A 23 -3.51 -13.72 0.50
C ASP A 23 -3.30 -14.87 -0.50
N ARG A 24 -4.05 -14.88 -1.61
CA ARG A 24 -3.88 -15.83 -2.71
C ARG A 24 -2.69 -15.53 -3.62
N LEU A 25 -2.02 -14.39 -3.45
CA LEU A 25 -0.83 -14.07 -4.23
C LEU A 25 0.34 -14.99 -3.89
N PRO A 26 1.05 -15.52 -4.90
CA PRO A 26 2.32 -16.20 -4.67
C PRO A 26 3.31 -15.28 -3.94
N SER A 27 4.18 -15.87 -3.12
CA SER A 27 5.14 -15.14 -2.28
C SER A 27 6.04 -14.18 -3.07
N ALA A 28 6.35 -14.51 -4.34
CA ALA A 28 7.11 -13.66 -5.23
C ALA A 28 6.42 -12.31 -5.53
N TYR A 29 5.09 -12.29 -5.60
CA TYR A 29 4.32 -11.05 -5.82
C TYR A 29 4.10 -10.29 -4.51
N ARG A 30 3.89 -10.99 -3.39
CA ARG A 30 3.71 -10.35 -2.07
C ARG A 30 4.89 -9.47 -1.65
N ARG A 31 6.10 -9.75 -2.14
CA ARG A 31 7.29 -8.93 -1.87
C ARG A 31 7.40 -7.68 -2.73
N ARG A 32 6.70 -7.59 -3.86
CA ARG A 32 6.76 -6.38 -4.72
C ARG A 32 6.07 -5.22 -4.01
N GLY A 33 6.67 -4.04 -4.02
CA GLY A 33 6.16 -2.93 -3.20
C GLY A 33 4.76 -2.49 -3.57
N ARG A 34 4.33 -2.64 -4.83
CA ARG A 34 2.93 -2.36 -5.19
C ARG A 34 1.93 -3.21 -4.40
N PHE A 35 2.21 -4.49 -4.17
CA PHE A 35 1.33 -5.35 -3.38
C PHE A 35 1.48 -5.12 -1.88
N ARG A 36 2.64 -4.62 -1.42
CA ARG A 36 2.81 -4.17 -0.03
C ARG A 36 2.01 -2.90 0.25
N LEU A 37 1.97 -1.94 -0.68
CA LEU A 37 1.09 -0.78 -0.60
C LEU A 37 -0.39 -1.18 -0.53
N LEU A 38 -0.84 -2.07 -1.43
CA LEU A 38 -2.21 -2.60 -1.39
C LEU A 38 -2.50 -3.32 -0.06
N ARG A 39 -1.52 -4.02 0.52
CA ARG A 39 -1.67 -4.66 1.84
C ARG A 39 -1.88 -3.63 2.94
N ALA A 40 -1.12 -2.52 2.94
CA ALA A 40 -1.29 -1.44 3.91
C ALA A 40 -2.68 -0.79 3.80
N GLN A 41 -3.17 -0.56 2.59
CA GLN A 41 -4.52 -0.03 2.35
C GLN A 41 -5.64 -0.99 2.83
N VAL A 42 -5.46 -2.29 2.63
CA VAL A 42 -6.38 -3.30 3.16
C VAL A 42 -6.40 -3.28 4.69
N LEU A 43 -5.23 -3.18 5.34
CA LEU A 43 -5.13 -3.11 6.80
C LEU A 43 -5.82 -1.85 7.35
N LEU A 44 -5.62 -0.70 6.71
CA LEU A 44 -6.34 0.54 7.01
C LEU A 44 -7.85 0.37 6.91
N ALA A 45 -8.34 -0.23 5.82
CA ALA A 45 -9.78 -0.46 5.64
C ALA A 45 -10.36 -1.49 6.64
N GLN A 46 -9.50 -2.31 7.27
CA GLN A 46 -9.87 -3.19 8.38
C GLN A 46 -9.79 -2.50 9.75
N GLY A 47 -9.31 -1.25 9.81
CA GLY A 47 -9.09 -0.50 11.05
C GLY A 47 -7.78 -0.84 11.76
N ASP A 48 -6.89 -1.61 11.14
CA ASP A 48 -5.59 -1.98 11.72
C ASP A 48 -4.49 -1.00 11.25
N THR A 49 -4.58 0.23 11.76
CA THR A 49 -3.65 1.31 11.43
C THR A 49 -2.22 0.97 11.86
N ALA A 50 -2.04 0.25 12.98
CA ALA A 50 -0.72 -0.13 13.47
C ALA A 50 -0.04 -1.13 12.53
N ALA A 51 -0.75 -2.16 12.07
CA ALA A 51 -0.20 -3.08 11.09
C ALA A 51 0.04 -2.40 9.74
N ALA A 52 -0.84 -1.47 9.33
CA ALA A 52 -0.62 -0.69 8.11
C ALA A 52 0.65 0.14 8.20
N ARG A 53 0.92 0.81 9.33
CA ARG A 53 2.17 1.53 9.59
C ARG A 53 3.39 0.61 9.54
N ALA A 54 3.31 -0.57 10.15
CA ALA A 54 4.41 -1.53 10.16
C ALA A 54 4.87 -1.91 8.73
N VAL A 55 3.96 -1.99 7.76
CA VAL A 55 4.32 -2.24 6.35
C VAL A 55 5.21 -1.14 5.77
N PHE A 56 4.98 0.12 6.14
CA PHE A 56 5.84 1.24 5.76
C PHE A 56 7.16 1.24 6.54
N ASP A 57 7.13 0.86 7.81
CA ASP A 57 8.34 0.79 8.63
C ASP A 57 9.33 -0.23 8.07
N GLU A 58 8.83 -1.40 7.66
CA GLU A 58 9.61 -2.47 7.00
C GLU A 58 10.27 -2.03 5.69
N GLY A 59 9.77 -0.98 5.01
CA GLY A 59 10.36 -0.46 3.77
C GLY A 59 9.99 -1.27 2.53
N PHE A 60 9.62 -0.61 1.43
CA PHE A 60 9.40 -1.24 0.12
C PHE A 60 9.58 -0.26 -1.05
N GLU A 61 9.77 -0.77 -2.26
CA GLU A 61 9.88 0.04 -3.48
C GLU A 61 8.73 -0.27 -4.45
N VAL A 62 8.06 0.77 -4.94
CA VAL A 62 6.97 0.65 -5.92
C VAL A 62 7.55 0.89 -7.31
N ASP A 63 7.48 -0.13 -8.18
CA ASP A 63 8.09 -0.13 -9.52
C ASP A 63 7.57 0.98 -10.47
N ASP A 64 6.45 1.63 -10.13
CA ASP A 64 5.87 2.74 -10.91
C ASP A 64 5.77 3.98 -10.01
N LEU A 65 6.70 4.89 -10.27
CA LEU A 65 6.95 6.08 -9.46
C LEU A 65 5.87 7.15 -9.62
N ARG A 66 5.10 7.15 -10.71
CA ARG A 66 4.18 8.27 -10.98
C ARG A 66 2.81 8.07 -10.33
N GLU A 67 2.28 6.86 -10.45
CA GLU A 67 1.04 6.47 -9.78
C GLU A 67 1.29 6.09 -8.31
N GLY A 68 2.50 5.64 -7.99
CA GLY A 68 2.89 5.24 -6.63
C GLY A 68 2.91 6.41 -5.65
N ASP A 69 3.38 7.58 -6.06
CA ASP A 69 3.66 8.71 -5.16
C ASP A 69 2.42 9.29 -4.47
N GLU A 70 1.38 9.61 -5.24
CA GLU A 70 0.14 10.17 -4.68
C GLU A 70 -0.51 9.18 -3.71
N VAL A 71 -0.65 7.93 -4.15
CA VAL A 71 -1.28 6.86 -3.37
C VAL A 71 -0.48 6.54 -2.11
N LEU A 72 0.86 6.60 -2.16
CA LEU A 72 1.73 6.43 -1.00
C LEU A 72 1.52 7.54 0.02
N GLY A 73 1.50 8.80 -0.42
CA GLY A 73 1.27 9.95 0.44
C GLY A 73 -0.08 9.91 1.14
N GLU A 74 -1.15 9.63 0.39
CA GLU A 74 -2.51 9.49 0.93
C GLU A 74 -2.61 8.34 1.95
N THR A 75 -2.02 7.18 1.62
CA THR A 75 -2.04 6.02 2.52
C THR A 75 -1.22 6.29 3.80
N TRP A 76 -0.10 7.00 3.68
CA TRP A 76 0.73 7.38 4.82
C TRP A 76 0.02 8.34 5.77
N ALA A 77 -0.64 9.37 5.25
CA ALA A 77 -1.40 10.34 6.04
C ALA A 77 -2.52 9.70 6.88
N GLN A 78 -3.00 8.51 6.49
CA GLN A 78 -3.99 7.74 7.25
C GLN A 78 -3.38 6.93 8.40
N VAL A 79 -2.07 6.64 8.33
CA VAL A 79 -1.35 5.84 9.35
C VAL A 79 -0.42 6.67 10.24
N SER A 80 -0.23 7.95 9.91
CA SER A 80 0.80 8.79 10.52
C SER A 80 0.55 10.27 10.27
N ASP A 81 0.83 11.09 11.29
CA ASP A 81 0.89 12.55 11.17
C ASP A 81 2.28 13.07 10.77
N GLU A 82 3.30 12.21 10.76
CA GLU A 82 4.66 12.54 10.32
C GLU A 82 4.71 12.82 8.81
N PRO A 83 5.67 13.64 8.32
CA PRO A 83 5.91 13.74 6.88
C PRO A 83 6.25 12.37 6.27
N LEU A 84 5.88 12.17 5.00
CA LEU A 84 6.20 10.95 4.26
C LEU A 84 7.72 10.70 4.32
N PRO A 85 8.18 9.50 4.73
CA PRO A 85 9.61 9.24 4.85
C PRO A 85 10.31 9.41 3.51
N ALA A 86 11.50 10.02 3.50
CA ALA A 86 12.24 10.36 2.27
C ALA A 86 12.46 9.16 1.31
N ARG A 87 12.54 7.93 1.84
CA ARG A 87 12.60 6.70 1.03
C ARG A 87 11.40 6.50 0.09
N TYR A 88 10.25 7.07 0.45
CA TYR A 88 8.99 7.03 -0.28
C TYR A 88 8.64 8.36 -0.97
N ASP A 89 9.44 9.41 -0.80
CA ASP A 89 9.24 10.70 -1.50
C ASP A 89 10.04 10.70 -2.81
N PHE A 90 9.49 10.07 -3.85
CA PHE A 90 10.21 9.87 -5.11
C PHE A 90 10.23 11.13 -5.99
N ARG A 91 9.40 12.14 -5.71
CA ARG A 91 9.49 13.50 -6.28
C ARG A 91 10.84 14.17 -6.06
N MET A 92 11.60 13.75 -5.04
CA MET A 92 12.93 14.27 -4.73
C MET A 92 14.09 13.46 -5.35
N ARG A 93 13.82 12.36 -6.08
CA ARG A 93 14.89 11.59 -6.73
C ARG A 93 15.25 12.22 -8.09
N PRO A 94 16.52 12.58 -8.34
CA PRO A 94 16.95 12.99 -9.68
C PRO A 94 16.80 11.80 -10.65
N ALA A 95 16.35 12.10 -11.87
CA ALA A 95 16.23 11.14 -12.96
C ALA A 95 17.59 10.58 -13.42
#